data_AF-A0A7C5D3C5-F1
#
_entry.id   AF-A0A7C5D3C5-F1
#
_cell.length_a   1.000
_cell.length_b   1.000
_cell.length_c   1.000
_cell.angle_alpha   90.00
_cell.angle_beta   90.00
_cell.angle_gamma   90.00
#
_symmetry.space_group_name_H-M   'P 1'
#
loop_
_entity.id
_entity.type
_entity.pdbx_description
1 polymer ?
#
loop_
_entity_poly.entity_id
_entity_poly.type
_entity_poly.pdbx_seq_one_letter_code
_entity_poly.pdbx_strand_id
1 'polypeptide(L)'
;MLLLRSQSLSTACLRSSKRWDKMEKIETDADKIEDRELKIKIDRAMERAGTILDAIAEDPKDIRAARKFLVVYLDGVAKVTGSYTAMEEEEIDTETTERILGLMDDVDTRFEKELKRLKANNQFDLDVHIDVLKAQIKH
;
A
#
# COMPACT_ATOMS: atom_id res chain seq x y z
N MET A 1 -21.47 -7.26 24.06
CA MET A 1 -21.51 -6.90 22.61
C MET A 1 -21.09 -5.44 22.44
N LEU A 2 -19.82 -5.10 22.72
CA LEU A 2 -19.36 -3.70 22.81
C LEU A 2 -17.90 -3.51 22.35
N LEU A 3 -17.41 -4.34 21.43
CA LEU A 3 -16.02 -4.29 20.92
C LEU A 3 -15.90 -4.09 19.40
N LEU A 4 -16.98 -3.68 18.72
CA LEU A 4 -16.98 -3.48 17.25
C LEU A 4 -17.09 -2.00 16.82
N ARG A 5 -17.15 -1.04 17.76
CA ARG A 5 -17.26 0.39 17.42
C ARG A 5 -15.93 1.16 17.41
N SER A 6 -14.85 0.61 17.99
CA SER A 6 -13.54 1.30 18.05
C SER A 6 -12.69 1.14 16.78
N GLN A 7 -12.86 0.06 16.00
CA GLN A 7 -12.16 -0.10 14.71
C GLN A 7 -12.74 0.77 13.59
N SER A 8 -14.03 1.13 13.67
CA SER A 8 -14.74 1.88 12.61
C SER A 8 -14.39 3.38 12.57
N LEU A 9 -14.01 3.99 13.69
CA LEU A 9 -13.68 5.43 13.71
C LEU A 9 -12.24 5.72 13.27
N SER A 10 -11.30 4.79 13.50
CA SER A 10 -9.90 4.94 13.09
C SER A 10 -9.73 4.85 11.57
N THR A 11 -10.37 3.85 10.94
CA THR A 11 -10.38 3.66 9.48
C THR A 11 -11.09 4.79 8.75
N ALA A 12 -12.21 5.31 9.28
CA ALA A 12 -12.91 6.45 8.70
C ALA A 12 -12.10 7.76 8.77
N CYS A 13 -11.41 8.04 9.88
CA CYS A 13 -10.55 9.22 10.02
C CYS A 13 -9.29 9.14 9.15
N LEU A 14 -8.75 7.93 8.96
CA LEU A 14 -7.63 7.70 8.06
C LEU A 14 -8.02 7.91 6.61
N ARG A 15 -9.20 7.40 6.18
CA ARG A 15 -9.74 7.54 4.81
C ARG A 15 -9.93 8.99 4.33
N SER A 16 -9.91 9.98 5.22
CA SER A 16 -9.95 11.42 4.88
C SER A 16 -8.56 12.08 4.77
N SER A 17 -7.48 11.30 4.75
CA SER A 17 -6.11 11.81 4.65
C SER A 17 -5.70 12.00 3.19
N LYS A 18 -4.88 13.03 2.90
CA LYS A 18 -4.26 13.33 1.57
C LYS A 18 -3.68 12.13 0.79
N ARG A 19 -3.38 11.01 1.45
CA ARG A 19 -2.91 9.77 0.81
C ARG A 19 -4.04 9.01 0.13
N TRP A 20 -5.23 8.99 0.72
CA TRP A 20 -6.42 8.38 0.13
C TRP A 20 -6.88 9.18 -1.08
N ASP A 21 -6.90 10.52 -1.00
CA ASP A 21 -7.18 11.38 -2.16
C ASP A 21 -6.25 11.07 -3.34
N LYS A 22 -4.99 10.72 -3.05
CA LYS A 22 -4.01 10.34 -4.08
C LYS A 22 -4.31 8.96 -4.66
N MET A 23 -4.65 7.98 -3.83
CA MET A 23 -5.04 6.65 -4.29
C MET A 23 -6.30 6.70 -5.16
N GLU A 24 -7.32 7.44 -4.73
CA GLU A 24 -8.56 7.66 -5.50
C GLU A 24 -8.27 8.29 -6.86
N LYS A 25 -7.35 9.27 -6.90
CA LYS A 25 -6.91 9.85 -8.17
C LYS A 25 -6.21 8.82 -9.07
N ILE A 26 -5.33 7.99 -8.51
CA ILE A 26 -4.64 6.92 -9.26
C ILE A 26 -5.66 5.94 -9.83
N GLU A 27 -6.63 5.50 -9.03
CA GLU A 27 -7.70 4.59 -9.45
C GLU A 27 -8.54 5.21 -10.58
N THR A 28 -8.91 6.48 -10.45
CA THR A 28 -9.66 7.22 -11.48
C THR A 28 -8.87 7.36 -12.79
N ASP A 29 -7.57 7.59 -12.71
CA ASP A 29 -6.71 7.68 -13.90
C ASP A 29 -6.48 6.28 -14.50
N ALA A 30 -6.38 5.23 -13.68
CA ALA A 30 -6.26 3.85 -14.13
C ALA A 30 -7.51 3.35 -14.87
N ASP A 31 -8.70 3.88 -14.56
CA ASP A 31 -9.93 3.57 -15.29
C ASP A 31 -9.91 4.00 -16.76
N LYS A 32 -9.02 4.91 -17.14
CA LYS A 32 -8.84 5.38 -18.52
C LYS A 32 -7.85 4.52 -19.32
N ILE A 33 -7.19 3.56 -18.67
CA ILE A 33 -6.19 2.69 -19.29
C ILE A 33 -6.91 1.54 -20.01
N GLU A 34 -6.65 1.39 -21.31
CA GLU A 34 -7.20 0.30 -22.11
C GLU A 34 -6.44 -1.03 -21.90
N ASP A 35 -5.14 -0.96 -21.61
CA ASP A 35 -4.33 -2.14 -21.28
C ASP A 35 -4.80 -2.76 -19.96
N ARG A 36 -5.47 -3.92 -20.09
CA ARG A 36 -6.04 -4.66 -18.98
C ARG A 36 -4.99 -5.16 -18.01
N GLU A 37 -3.81 -5.57 -18.49
CA GLU A 37 -2.77 -6.10 -17.61
C GLU A 37 -2.20 -4.98 -16.74
N LEU A 38 -1.92 -3.82 -17.34
CA LEU A 38 -1.46 -2.64 -16.62
C LEU A 38 -2.47 -2.20 -15.57
N LYS A 39 -3.75 -2.15 -15.93
CA LYS A 39 -4.84 -1.83 -14.98
C LYS A 39 -4.83 -2.78 -13.78
N ILE A 40 -4.78 -4.10 -14.01
CA ILE A 40 -4.74 -5.10 -12.93
C ILE A 40 -3.55 -4.88 -12.00
N LYS A 41 -2.37 -4.56 -12.54
CA LYS A 41 -1.17 -4.32 -11.72
C LYS A 41 -1.30 -3.05 -10.88
N ILE A 42 -1.90 -1.97 -11.43
CA ILE A 42 -2.16 -0.74 -10.68
C ILE A 42 -3.16 -0.99 -9.55
N ASP A 43 -4.28 -1.67 -9.84
CA ASP A 43 -5.31 -1.99 -8.85
C ASP A 43 -4.72 -2.80 -7.68
N ARG A 44 -3.90 -3.80 -7.99
CA ARG A 44 -3.19 -4.60 -6.99
C ARG A 44 -2.25 -3.75 -6.12
N ALA A 45 -1.54 -2.80 -6.72
CA ALA A 45 -0.69 -1.88 -5.97
C ALA A 45 -1.51 -0.99 -5.02
N MET A 46 -2.70 -0.52 -5.44
CA MET A 46 -3.60 0.28 -4.61
C MET A 46 -4.18 -0.53 -3.45
N GLU A 47 -4.58 -1.78 -3.68
CA GLU A 47 -5.03 -2.70 -2.63
C GLU A 47 -3.96 -2.90 -1.55
N ARG A 48 -2.69 -3.09 -1.97
CA ARG A 48 -1.56 -3.25 -1.04
C ARG A 48 -1.25 -1.97 -0.29
N ALA A 49 -1.34 -0.82 -0.95
CA ALA A 49 -1.19 0.48 -0.29
C ALA A 49 -2.25 0.68 0.80
N GLY A 50 -3.51 0.32 0.52
CA GLY A 50 -4.59 0.32 1.52
C GLY A 50 -4.27 -0.60 2.69
N THR A 51 -3.79 -1.81 2.42
CA THR A 51 -3.39 -2.77 3.47
C THR A 51 -2.25 -2.23 4.35
N ILE A 52 -1.27 -1.52 3.77
CA ILE A 52 -0.20 -0.86 4.56
C ILE A 52 -0.78 0.26 5.43
N LEU A 53 -1.70 1.06 4.89
CA LEU A 53 -2.37 2.14 5.63
C LEU A 53 -3.16 1.59 6.83
N ASP A 54 -3.84 0.46 6.67
CA ASP A 54 -4.56 -0.22 7.75
C ASP A 54 -3.57 -0.78 8.78
N ALA A 55 -2.48 -1.42 8.36
CA ALA A 55 -1.48 -1.96 9.27
C ALA A 55 -0.85 -0.88 10.17
N ILE A 56 -0.54 0.32 9.63
CA ILE A 56 0.00 1.42 10.44
C ILE A 56 -1.06 2.14 11.30
N ALA A 57 -2.34 1.98 10.95
CA ALA A 57 -3.45 2.45 11.77
C ALA A 57 -3.59 1.62 13.04
N GLU A 58 -3.37 0.32 12.90
CA GLU A 58 -3.42 -0.67 13.98
C GLU A 58 -2.18 -0.60 14.88
N ASP A 59 -0.97 -0.48 14.30
CA ASP A 59 0.27 -0.29 15.04
C ASP A 59 1.08 0.93 14.55
N PRO A 60 1.10 2.04 15.31
CA PRO A 60 1.77 3.26 14.90
C PRO A 60 3.30 3.24 15.06
N LYS A 61 3.93 2.17 15.57
CA LYS A 61 5.38 2.12 15.82
C LYS A 61 6.20 2.40 14.56
N ASP A 62 5.77 1.83 13.43
CA ASP A 62 6.44 1.97 12.13
C ASP A 62 5.90 3.11 11.26
N ILE A 63 4.99 3.94 11.79
CA ILE A 63 4.23 4.93 11.01
C ILE A 63 5.11 5.89 10.22
N ARG A 64 6.29 6.26 10.71
CA ARG A 64 7.19 7.19 10.01
C ARG A 64 7.81 6.55 8.76
N ALA A 65 8.30 5.32 8.89
CA ALA A 65 8.97 4.61 7.80
C ALA A 65 7.96 4.23 6.72
N ALA A 66 6.84 3.61 7.10
CA ALA A 66 5.78 3.21 6.18
C ALA A 66 5.12 4.42 5.49
N ARG A 67 4.96 5.54 6.19
CA ARG A 67 4.48 6.79 5.58
C ARG A 67 5.42 7.31 4.50
N LYS A 68 6.74 7.27 4.74
CA LYS A 68 7.74 7.69 3.75
C LYS A 68 7.72 6.74 2.55
N PHE A 69 7.64 5.44 2.80
CA PHE A 69 7.48 4.43 1.76
C PHE A 69 6.27 4.75 0.87
N LEU A 70 5.07 4.87 1.47
CA LEU A 70 3.85 5.14 0.72
C LEU A 70 3.91 6.42 -0.11
N VAL A 71 4.50 7.51 0.40
CA VAL A 71 4.64 8.75 -0.39
C VAL A 71 5.46 8.49 -1.66
N VAL A 72 6.62 7.84 -1.54
CA VAL A 72 7.50 7.58 -2.68
C VAL A 72 6.82 6.70 -3.73
N TYR A 73 6.17 5.61 -3.29
CA TYR A 73 5.58 4.65 -4.23
C TYR A 73 4.26 5.16 -4.82
N LEU A 74 3.42 5.86 -4.06
CA LEU A 74 2.20 6.48 -4.62
C LEU A 74 2.53 7.61 -5.59
N ASP A 75 3.59 8.39 -5.34
CA ASP A 75 4.07 9.40 -6.30
C ASP A 75 4.57 8.75 -7.59
N GLY A 76 5.31 7.64 -7.47
CA GLY A 76 5.81 6.86 -8.61
C GLY A 76 4.67 6.28 -9.45
N VAL A 77 3.71 5.59 -8.81
CA VAL A 77 2.56 5.01 -9.50
C VAL A 77 1.72 6.10 -10.16
N ALA A 78 1.40 7.19 -9.45
CA ALA A 78 0.67 8.32 -10.04
C ALA A 78 1.36 8.91 -11.28
N LYS A 79 2.70 9.00 -11.24
CA LYS A 79 3.47 9.48 -12.40
C LYS A 79 3.39 8.50 -13.57
N VAL A 80 3.53 7.19 -13.33
CA VAL A 80 3.44 6.17 -14.38
C VAL A 80 2.05 6.14 -14.99
N THR A 81 0.99 6.09 -14.17
CA THR A 81 -0.41 6.13 -14.62
C THR A 81 -0.67 7.40 -15.43
N GLY A 82 -0.30 8.57 -14.89
CA GLY A 82 -0.50 9.84 -15.58
C GLY A 82 0.25 9.93 -16.91
N SER A 83 1.51 9.48 -16.94
CA SER A 83 2.31 9.42 -18.17
C SER A 83 1.68 8.50 -19.20
N TYR A 84 1.25 7.30 -18.82
CA TYR A 84 0.60 6.36 -19.74
C TYR A 84 -0.69 6.94 -20.32
N THR A 85 -1.55 7.52 -19.47
CA THR A 85 -2.83 8.12 -19.93
C THR A 85 -2.65 9.36 -20.81
N ALA A 86 -1.46 9.94 -20.83
CA ALA A 86 -1.14 11.12 -21.64
C ALA A 86 -0.46 10.76 -22.97
N MET A 87 -0.05 9.50 -23.16
CA MET A 87 0.53 9.02 -24.42
C MET A 87 -0.56 8.85 -25.47
N GLU A 88 -0.21 9.15 -26.72
CA GLU A 88 -1.06 8.83 -27.87
C GLU A 88 -0.91 7.33 -28.22
N GLU A 89 -1.94 6.71 -28.81
CA GLU A 89 -1.95 5.28 -29.12
C GLU A 89 -0.77 4.88 -30.03
N GLU A 90 -0.34 5.77 -30.92
CA GLU A 90 0.81 5.60 -31.81
C GLU A 90 2.16 5.59 -31.08
N GLU A 91 2.24 6.12 -29.84
CA GLU A 91 3.45 6.16 -29.01
C GLU A 91 3.59 4.93 -28.10
N ILE A 92 2.54 4.12 -27.95
CA ILE A 92 2.52 2.94 -27.07
C ILE A 92 2.96 1.72 -27.87
N ASP A 93 4.28 1.56 -27.99
CA ASP A 93 4.86 0.34 -28.57
C ASP A 93 4.96 -0.81 -27.55
N THR A 94 5.26 -2.01 -28.07
CA THR A 94 5.39 -3.22 -27.25
C THR A 94 6.50 -3.08 -26.20
N GLU A 95 7.64 -2.47 -26.56
CA GLU A 95 8.77 -2.28 -25.63
C GLU A 95 8.39 -1.36 -24.46
N THR A 96 7.70 -0.26 -24.74
CA THR A 96 7.21 0.67 -23.72
C THR A 96 6.21 0.00 -22.80
N THR A 97 5.31 -0.81 -23.36
CA THR A 97 4.32 -1.59 -22.61
C THR A 97 5.02 -2.56 -21.67
N GLU A 98 5.92 -3.40 -22.18
CA GLU A 98 6.69 -4.38 -21.39
C GLU A 98 7.50 -3.71 -20.27
N ARG A 99 8.13 -2.57 -20.56
CA ARG A 99 8.89 -1.80 -19.58
C ARG A 99 8.01 -1.28 -18.44
N ILE A 100 6.81 -0.78 -18.77
CA ILE A 100 5.87 -0.28 -17.77
C ILE A 100 5.31 -1.43 -16.93
N LEU A 101 4.95 -2.55 -17.57
CA LEU A 101 4.47 -3.76 -16.87
C LEU A 101 5.53 -4.30 -15.91
N GLY A 102 6.79 -4.40 -16.34
CA GLY A 102 7.90 -4.84 -15.50
C GLY A 102 8.17 -3.88 -14.33
N LEU A 103 8.09 -2.57 -14.56
CA LEU A 103 8.17 -1.59 -13.48
C LEU A 103 7.05 -1.78 -12.45
N MET A 104 5.83 -2.07 -12.90
CA MET A 104 4.71 -2.32 -12.00
C MET A 104 4.87 -3.63 -11.20
N ASP A 105 5.51 -4.66 -11.76
CA ASP A 105 5.87 -5.88 -11.02
C ASP A 105 6.94 -5.61 -9.93
N ASP A 106 7.90 -4.74 -10.21
CA ASP A 106 8.88 -4.29 -9.22
C ASP A 106 8.20 -3.52 -8.08
N VAL A 107 7.27 -2.62 -8.41
CA VAL A 107 6.44 -1.91 -7.42
C VAL A 107 5.70 -2.91 -6.55
N ASP A 108 5.01 -3.86 -7.17
CA ASP A 108 4.25 -4.93 -6.50
C ASP A 108 5.13 -5.68 -5.49
N THR A 109 6.32 -6.12 -5.92
CA THR A 109 7.31 -6.80 -5.08
C THR A 109 7.75 -5.96 -3.89
N ARG A 110 7.91 -4.64 -4.05
CA ARG A 110 8.30 -3.74 -2.95
C ARG A 110 7.19 -3.59 -1.93
N PHE A 111 5.93 -3.48 -2.37
CA PHE A 111 4.77 -3.47 -1.48
C PHE A 111 4.66 -4.76 -0.66
N GLU A 112 4.85 -5.92 -1.30
CA GLU A 112 4.87 -7.21 -0.59
C GLU A 112 5.95 -7.29 0.49
N LYS A 113 7.15 -6.79 0.19
CA LYS A 113 8.26 -6.76 1.16
C LYS A 113 7.94 -5.85 2.34
N GLU A 114 7.35 -4.69 2.10
CA GLU A 114 6.96 -3.77 3.18
C GLU A 114 5.85 -4.37 4.06
N LEU A 115 4.84 -5.02 3.47
CA LEU A 115 3.81 -5.74 4.21
C LEU A 115 4.39 -6.88 5.07
N LYS A 116 5.34 -7.65 4.54
CA LYS A 116 6.04 -8.69 5.31
C LYS A 116 6.84 -8.10 6.47
N ARG A 117 7.52 -6.96 6.25
CA ARG A 117 8.27 -6.24 7.30
C ARG A 117 7.36 -5.79 8.44
N LEU A 118 6.24 -5.15 8.12
CA LEU A 118 5.27 -4.69 9.11
C LEU A 118 4.69 -5.86 9.93
N LYS A 119 4.36 -6.98 9.27
CA LYS A 119 3.88 -8.19 9.95
C LYS A 119 4.93 -8.82 10.86
N ALA A 120 6.19 -8.90 10.42
CA ALA A 120 7.28 -9.51 11.20
C ALA A 120 7.59 -8.72 12.48
N ASN A 121 7.59 -7.38 12.40
CA ASN A 121 7.77 -6.53 13.57
C ASN A 121 6.68 -6.76 14.63
N ASN A 122 5.43 -6.91 14.20
CA ASN A 122 4.32 -7.19 15.12
C ASN A 122 4.46 -8.56 15.82
N GLN A 123 4.98 -9.58 15.12
CA GLN A 123 5.18 -10.92 15.69
C GLN A 123 6.31 -10.94 16.73
N PHE A 124 7.45 -10.31 16.42
CA PHE A 124 8.58 -10.21 17.33
C PHE A 124 8.19 -9.55 18.67
N ASP A 125 7.40 -8.48 18.60
CA ASP A 125 6.93 -7.78 19.80
C ASP A 125 5.99 -8.65 20.65
N LEU A 126 5.10 -9.41 20.01
CA LEU A 126 4.21 -10.34 20.72
C LEU A 126 5.01 -11.41 21.47
N ASP A 127 6.04 -11.97 20.85
CA ASP A 127 6.90 -12.98 21.48
C ASP A 127 7.64 -12.40 22.69
N VAL A 128 8.19 -11.18 22.56
CA VAL A 128 8.81 -10.46 23.69
C VAL A 128 7.80 -10.23 24.81
N HIS A 129 6.58 -9.79 24.49
CA HIS A 129 5.53 -9.57 25.50
C HIS A 129 5.10 -10.87 26.19
N ILE A 130 4.98 -11.98 25.46
CA ILE A 130 4.70 -13.31 26.01
C ILE A 130 5.81 -13.74 26.97
N ASP A 131 7.07 -13.52 26.60
CA ASP A 131 8.21 -13.91 27.44
C ASP A 131 8.33 -13.07 28.70
N VAL A 132 8.06 -11.75 28.62
CA VAL A 132 7.96 -10.88 29.80
C VAL A 132 6.85 -11.32 30.74
N LEU A 133 5.65 -11.62 30.22
CA LEU A 133 4.53 -12.11 31.02
C LEU A 133 4.84 -13.47 31.68
N LYS A 134 5.46 -14.40 30.95
CA LYS A 134 5.91 -15.69 31.51
C LYS A 134 6.92 -15.50 32.65
N ALA A 135 7.82 -14.53 32.53
CA ALA A 135 8.79 -14.23 33.58
C ALA A 135 8.12 -13.67 34.85
N GLN A 136 7.06 -12.89 34.71
CA GLN A 136 6.30 -12.32 35.83
C GLN A 136 5.44 -13.36 36.56
N ILE A 137 4.89 -14.36 35.85
CA ILE A 137 4.02 -15.41 36.42
C ILE A 137 4.83 -16.50 37.14
N LYS A 138 6.12 -16.65 36.83
CA LYS A 138 6.99 -17.64 37.48
C LYS A 138 7.44 -17.26 38.90
N HIS A 139 6.93 -16.16 39.43
CA HIS A 139 7.13 -15.68 40.81
C HIS A 139 5.79 -15.59 41.53
#